data_AF-A0A3B9AQL3-F1
#
_entry.id   AF-A0A3B9AQL3-F1
#
_cell.length_a   1.000
_cell.length_b   1.000
_cell.length_c   1.000
_cell.angle_alpha   90.00
_cell.angle_beta   90.00
_cell.angle_gamma   90.00
#
_symmetry.space_group_name_H-M   'P 1'
#
loop_
_entity.id
_entity.type
_entity.pdbx_description
1 polymer ?
#
loop_
_entity_poly.entity_id
_entity_poly.type
_entity_poly.pdbx_seq_one_letter_code
_entity_poly.pdbx_strand_id
1 'polypeptide(L)'
;LNPTHPLRERDFNGIEYTINHQGIEAGSSFFARLVQMLHETGYFVEITMVATTALLTALVSYWVFRRRERLIRRFGERAKLVYQSFENQQISAETASRRLEEIKSEVDGLVIRRRLGYTEGLYFLAFVEDMVKRIEYARSVSENFMELFSAFMEDDILTENEYLKLKQFLHTIRHKIPPDLYEQFSRKVESTYTIGRS
;
A
#
# COMPACT_ATOMS: atom_id res chain seq x y z
N LEU A 1 16.01 -35.56 56.95
CA LEU A 1 14.68 -36.17 56.74
C LEU A 1 14.27 -36.86 58.04
N ASN A 2 13.63 -36.15 58.96
CA ASN A 2 13.01 -36.72 60.16
C ASN A 2 11.50 -36.57 60.00
N PRO A 3 10.78 -37.62 59.60
CA PRO A 3 9.34 -37.51 59.42
C PRO A 3 8.66 -37.28 60.78
N THR A 4 7.80 -36.27 60.86
CA THR A 4 7.07 -35.86 62.06
C THR A 4 5.89 -36.78 62.41
N HIS A 5 5.55 -37.71 61.52
CA HIS A 5 4.48 -38.70 61.70
C HIS A 5 4.91 -40.08 61.17
N PRO A 6 4.39 -41.18 61.76
CA PRO A 6 4.61 -42.52 61.23
C PRO A 6 3.98 -42.64 59.85
N LEU A 7 4.79 -43.09 58.87
CA LEU A 7 4.37 -43.32 57.49
C LEU A 7 3.20 -44.29 57.45
N ARG A 8 2.15 -43.95 56.70
CA ARG A 8 0.97 -44.79 56.46
C ARG A 8 0.98 -45.29 55.02
N GLU A 9 0.31 -46.41 54.77
CA GLU A 9 0.23 -47.04 53.44
C GLU A 9 -0.22 -46.06 52.34
N ARG A 10 -1.21 -45.21 52.66
CA ARG A 10 -1.68 -44.14 51.77
C ARG A 10 -0.62 -43.13 51.31
N ASP A 11 0.45 -42.95 52.09
CA ASP A 11 1.53 -42.02 51.77
C ASP A 11 2.42 -42.57 50.64
N PHE A 12 2.29 -43.86 50.30
CA PHE A 12 2.97 -44.52 49.18
C PHE A 12 2.11 -44.60 47.91
N ASN A 13 0.82 -44.28 47.96
CA ASN A 13 -0.10 -44.40 46.82
C ASN A 13 0.37 -43.63 45.56
N GLY A 14 1.03 -42.47 45.74
CA GLY A 14 1.59 -41.71 44.61
C GLY A 14 2.78 -42.41 43.96
N ILE A 15 3.62 -43.08 44.76
CA ILE A 15 4.76 -43.88 44.30
C ILE A 15 4.26 -45.13 43.59
N GLU A 16 3.27 -45.82 44.18
CA GLU A 16 2.66 -47.01 43.59
C GLU A 16 1.97 -46.69 42.26
N TYR A 17 1.23 -45.57 42.19
CA TYR A 17 0.66 -45.08 40.93
C TYR A 17 1.75 -44.88 39.87
N THR A 18 2.85 -44.23 40.24
CA THR A 18 3.96 -43.91 39.33
C THR A 18 4.64 -45.18 38.82
N ILE A 19 4.86 -46.17 39.68
CA ILE A 19 5.41 -47.49 39.32
C ILE A 19 4.48 -48.23 38.35
N ASN A 20 3.19 -48.27 38.65
CA ASN A 20 2.19 -48.97 37.84
C ASN A 20 1.90 -48.27 36.50
N HIS A 21 2.20 -46.96 36.39
CA HIS A 21 1.98 -46.15 35.20
C HIS A 21 3.28 -45.68 34.57
N GLN A 22 4.31 -46.53 34.57
CA GLN A 22 5.56 -46.35 33.80
C GLN A 22 6.28 -45.01 34.06
N GLY A 23 6.30 -44.52 35.30
CA GLY A 23 7.01 -43.30 35.67
C GLY A 23 6.15 -42.02 35.61
N ILE A 24 4.85 -42.12 35.31
CA ILE A 24 3.94 -40.96 35.28
C ILE A 24 3.53 -40.57 36.70
N GLU A 25 3.86 -39.34 37.10
CA GLU A 25 3.52 -38.81 38.41
C GLU A 25 2.00 -38.65 38.61
N ALA A 26 1.51 -39.05 39.79
CA ALA A 26 0.10 -38.95 40.15
C ALA A 26 -0.38 -37.49 40.22
N GLY A 27 -1.45 -37.15 39.49
CA GLY A 27 -2.00 -35.79 39.45
C GLY A 27 -1.34 -34.85 38.42
N SER A 28 -0.39 -35.34 37.60
CA SER A 28 0.24 -34.56 36.53
C SER A 28 -0.77 -34.17 35.42
N SER A 29 -0.72 -32.90 35.00
CA SER A 29 -1.54 -32.39 33.90
C SER A 29 -1.02 -32.85 32.53
N PHE A 30 -1.86 -32.78 31.48
CA PHE A 30 -1.47 -33.16 30.12
C PHE A 30 -0.19 -32.45 29.64
N PHE A 31 -0.03 -31.16 29.94
CA PHE A 31 1.18 -30.40 29.61
C PHE A 31 2.41 -30.85 30.39
N ALA A 32 2.25 -31.20 31.67
CA ALA A 32 3.36 -31.72 32.47
C ALA A 32 3.88 -33.05 31.89
N ARG A 33 2.96 -33.92 31.45
CA ARG A 33 3.31 -35.20 30.80
C ARG A 33 3.99 -35.01 29.45
N LEU A 34 3.55 -34.03 28.66
CA LEU A 34 4.21 -33.69 27.39
C LEU A 34 5.63 -33.16 27.60
N VAL A 35 5.84 -32.27 28.58
CA VAL A 35 7.16 -31.75 28.91
C VAL A 35 8.07 -32.86 29.42
N GLN A 36 7.56 -33.73 30.29
CA GLN A 36 8.30 -34.89 30.79
C GLN A 36 8.68 -35.85 29.65
N MET A 37 7.74 -36.22 28.78
CA MET A 37 8.01 -37.05 27.60
C MET A 37 9.06 -36.41 26.66
N LEU A 38 8.94 -35.11 26.39
CA LEU A 38 9.91 -34.37 25.57
C LEU A 38 11.30 -34.35 26.22
N HIS A 39 11.37 -34.26 27.54
CA HIS A 39 12.62 -34.27 28.27
C HIS A 39 13.27 -35.65 28.26
N GLU A 40 12.48 -36.70 28.53
CA GLU A 40 12.91 -38.10 28.56
C GLU A 40 13.36 -38.61 27.19
N THR A 41 12.73 -38.15 26.11
CA THR A 41 13.09 -38.50 24.73
C THR A 41 14.26 -37.69 24.16
N GLY A 42 14.74 -36.67 24.89
CA GLY A 42 15.80 -35.75 24.44
C GLY A 42 15.35 -34.71 23.40
N TYR A 43 14.10 -34.77 22.92
CA TYR A 43 13.55 -33.85 21.90
C TYR A 43 13.16 -32.48 22.44
N PHE A 44 13.16 -32.29 23.76
CA PHE A 44 12.81 -31.00 24.38
C PHE A 44 13.67 -29.86 23.83
N VAL A 45 14.99 -30.06 23.74
CA VAL A 45 15.92 -29.02 23.27
C VAL A 45 15.71 -28.74 21.77
N GLU A 46 15.46 -29.77 20.97
CA GLU A 46 15.24 -29.61 19.52
C GLU A 46 13.95 -28.84 19.23
N ILE A 47 12.84 -29.25 19.86
CA ILE A 47 11.54 -28.58 19.64
C ILE A 47 11.55 -27.16 20.19
N THR A 48 12.15 -26.93 21.36
CA THR A 48 12.25 -25.57 21.91
C THR A 48 13.14 -24.69 21.04
N MET A 49 14.25 -25.20 20.50
CA MET A 49 15.11 -24.46 19.59
C MET A 49 14.39 -24.11 18.28
N VAL A 50 13.70 -25.06 17.65
CA VAL A 50 12.93 -24.83 16.42
C VAL A 50 11.79 -23.85 16.67
N ALA A 51 11.02 -24.03 17.74
CA ALA A 51 9.91 -23.14 18.09
C ALA A 51 10.40 -21.72 18.40
N THR A 52 11.49 -21.59 19.14
CA THR A 52 12.08 -20.29 19.47
C THR A 52 12.60 -19.61 18.21
N THR A 53 13.29 -20.34 17.33
CA THR A 53 13.78 -19.83 16.05
C THR A 53 12.64 -19.37 15.15
N ALA A 54 11.59 -20.18 15.02
CA ALA A 54 10.41 -19.82 14.24
C ALA A 54 9.72 -18.56 14.79
N LEU A 55 9.56 -18.48 16.12
CA LEU A 55 8.92 -17.34 16.77
C LEU A 55 9.74 -16.05 16.62
N LEU A 56 11.06 -16.12 16.83
CA LEU A 56 11.96 -14.99 16.60
C LEU A 56 11.95 -14.56 15.13
N THR A 57 12.01 -15.50 14.21
CA THR A 57 11.95 -15.23 12.76
C THR A 57 10.63 -14.56 12.38
N ALA A 58 9.51 -15.05 12.90
CA ALA A 58 8.20 -14.47 12.67
C ALA A 58 8.10 -13.03 13.20
N LEU A 59 8.58 -12.78 14.43
CA LEU A 59 8.55 -11.45 15.04
C LEU A 59 9.43 -10.44 14.30
N VAL A 60 10.66 -10.84 13.94
CA VAL A 60 11.57 -9.99 13.16
C VAL A 60 10.97 -9.70 11.79
N SER A 61 10.43 -10.72 11.11
CA SER A 61 9.79 -10.56 9.80
C SER A 61 8.60 -9.62 9.86
N TYR A 62 7.73 -9.78 10.87
CA TYR A 62 6.59 -8.90 11.09
C TYR A 62 7.01 -7.45 11.34
N TRP A 63 8.03 -7.24 12.18
CA TRP A 63 8.54 -5.91 12.47
C TRP A 63 9.12 -5.22 11.21
N VAL A 64 9.93 -5.94 10.43
CA VAL A 64 10.47 -5.44 9.16
C VAL A 64 9.34 -5.10 8.19
N PHE A 65 8.36 -5.99 8.05
CA PHE A 65 7.21 -5.79 7.17
C PHE A 65 6.41 -4.53 7.55
N ARG A 66 6.06 -4.38 8.83
CA ARG A 66 5.34 -3.19 9.34
C ARG A 66 6.09 -1.89 9.10
N ARG A 67 7.42 -1.91 9.24
CA ARG A 67 8.25 -0.72 9.00
C ARG A 67 8.24 -0.32 7.52
N ARG A 68 8.29 -1.30 6.61
CA ARG A 68 8.26 -1.07 5.16
C ARG A 68 6.88 -0.61 4.68
N GLU A 69 5.82 -1.24 5.16
CA GLU A 69 4.42 -0.88 4.85
C GLU A 69 4.17 0.61 5.10
N ARG A 70 4.59 1.12 6.27
CA ARG A 70 4.43 2.54 6.64
C ARG A 70 5.20 3.48 5.72
N LEU A 71 6.39 3.08 5.25
CA LEU A 71 7.19 3.89 4.33
C LEU A 71 6.49 3.98 2.96
N ILE A 72 6.16 2.85 2.35
CA ILE A 72 5.51 2.79 1.03
C ILE A 72 4.20 3.56 1.06
N ARG A 73 3.37 3.35 2.10
CA ARG A 73 2.10 4.04 2.25
C ARG A 73 2.26 5.55 2.34
N ARG A 74 3.25 6.05 3.09
CA ARG A 74 3.51 7.49 3.19
C ARG A 74 3.87 8.11 1.85
N PHE A 75 4.74 7.46 1.07
CA PHE A 75 5.11 7.96 -0.25
C PHE A 75 3.96 7.86 -1.25
N GLY A 76 3.18 6.77 -1.19
CA GLY A 76 1.96 6.60 -1.99
C GLY A 76 0.92 7.68 -1.70
N GLU A 77 0.68 7.97 -0.42
CA GLU A 77 -0.22 9.05 0.01
C GLU A 77 0.29 10.42 -0.45
N ARG A 78 1.59 10.72 -0.33
CA ARG A 78 2.18 11.98 -0.84
C ARG A 78 1.98 12.14 -2.34
N ALA A 79 2.30 11.11 -3.13
CA ALA A 79 2.15 11.16 -4.59
C ALA A 79 0.68 11.33 -4.98
N LYS A 80 -0.23 10.60 -4.32
CA LYS A 80 -1.68 10.74 -4.53
C LYS A 80 -2.18 12.14 -4.21
N LEU A 81 -1.72 12.75 -3.11
CA LEU A 81 -2.09 14.12 -2.74
C LEU A 81 -1.62 15.13 -3.78
N VAL A 82 -0.41 14.97 -4.34
CA VAL A 82 0.09 15.85 -5.41
C VAL A 82 -0.80 15.72 -6.65
N TYR A 83 -1.11 14.49 -7.06
CA TYR A 83 -1.97 14.24 -8.21
C TYR A 83 -3.40 14.79 -8.01
N GLN A 84 -3.98 14.59 -6.83
CA GLN A 84 -5.30 15.17 -6.49
C GLN A 84 -5.28 16.69 -6.46
N SER A 85 -4.19 17.30 -6.00
CA SER A 85 -4.03 18.76 -6.03
C SER A 85 -4.00 19.29 -7.47
N PHE A 86 -3.43 18.53 -8.39
CA PHE A 86 -3.46 18.84 -9.82
C PHE A 86 -4.87 18.68 -10.41
N GLU A 87 -5.55 17.56 -10.15
CA GLU A 87 -6.93 17.34 -10.63
C GLU A 87 -7.88 18.44 -10.17
N ASN A 88 -7.74 18.86 -8.91
CA ASN A 88 -8.51 19.95 -8.31
C ASN A 88 -8.02 21.35 -8.74
N GLN A 89 -7.09 21.45 -9.69
CA GLN A 89 -6.53 22.70 -10.22
C GLN A 89 -5.88 23.61 -9.16
N GLN A 90 -5.47 23.05 -8.03
CA GLN A 90 -4.80 23.79 -6.94
C GLN A 90 -3.32 24.07 -7.25
N ILE A 91 -2.71 23.24 -8.11
CA ILE A 91 -1.33 23.38 -8.57
C ILE A 91 -1.23 23.18 -10.08
N SER A 92 -0.25 23.82 -10.72
CA SER A 92 0.02 23.63 -12.15
C SER A 92 0.61 22.26 -12.47
N ALA A 93 0.52 21.86 -13.75
CA ALA A 93 1.14 20.64 -14.26
C ALA A 93 2.65 20.60 -13.98
N GLU A 94 3.39 21.69 -14.23
CA GLU A 94 4.83 21.77 -13.97
C GLU A 94 5.16 21.60 -12.48
N THR A 95 4.34 22.20 -11.60
CA THR A 95 4.52 22.09 -10.15
C THR A 95 4.26 20.67 -9.67
N ALA A 96 3.21 20.03 -10.19
CA ALA A 96 2.86 18.66 -9.86
C ALA A 96 3.94 17.68 -10.33
N SER A 97 4.40 17.79 -11.58
CA SER A 97 5.48 16.96 -12.13
C SER A 97 6.78 17.11 -11.35
N ARG A 98 7.16 18.35 -10.98
CA ARG A 98 8.36 18.59 -10.15
C ARG A 98 8.25 17.90 -8.79
N ARG A 99 7.13 18.04 -8.09
CA ARG A 99 6.91 17.39 -6.78
C ARG A 99 6.90 15.86 -6.88
N LEU A 100 6.36 15.31 -7.96
CA LEU A 100 6.40 13.87 -8.21
C LEU A 100 7.83 13.38 -8.48
N GLU A 101 8.64 14.13 -9.22
CA GLU A 101 10.05 13.79 -9.46
C GLU A 101 10.89 13.90 -8.17
N GLU A 102 10.59 14.87 -7.29
CA GLU A 102 11.20 14.94 -5.95
C GLU A 102 10.88 13.68 -5.14
N ILE A 103 9.60 13.27 -5.12
CA ILE A 103 9.18 12.04 -4.43
C ILE A 103 9.87 10.81 -5.02
N LYS A 104 10.01 10.73 -6.33
CA LYS A 104 10.72 9.65 -7.04
C LYS A 104 12.19 9.61 -6.62
N SER A 105 12.88 10.74 -6.62
CA SER A 105 14.27 10.86 -6.17
C SER A 105 14.46 10.46 -4.70
N GLU A 106 13.52 10.84 -3.83
CA GLU A 106 13.52 10.39 -2.42
C GLU A 106 13.42 8.87 -2.31
N VAL A 107 12.55 8.23 -3.11
CA VAL A 107 12.39 6.76 -3.11
C VAL A 107 13.61 6.05 -3.69
N ASP A 108 14.20 6.55 -4.78
CA ASP A 108 15.46 6.03 -5.32
C ASP A 108 16.57 6.07 -4.26
N GLY A 109 16.66 7.17 -3.50
CA GLY A 109 17.58 7.28 -2.37
C GLY A 109 17.35 6.22 -1.28
N LEU A 110 16.11 5.80 -1.05
CA LEU A 110 15.79 4.72 -0.10
C LEU A 110 16.18 3.34 -0.61
N VAL A 111 16.04 3.09 -1.91
CA VAL A 111 16.48 1.85 -2.56
C VAL A 111 18.00 1.73 -2.50
N ILE A 112 18.73 2.80 -2.85
CA ILE A 112 20.20 2.85 -2.78
C ILE A 112 20.70 2.57 -1.36
N ARG A 113 20.04 3.16 -0.35
CA ARG A 113 20.37 2.96 1.07
C ARG A 113 19.87 1.63 1.65
N ARG A 114 19.31 0.74 0.82
CA ARG A 114 18.71 -0.56 1.21
C ARG A 114 17.64 -0.45 2.29
N ARG A 115 16.98 0.71 2.39
CA ARG A 115 15.87 0.95 3.31
C ARG A 115 14.53 0.51 2.72
N LEU A 116 14.47 0.39 1.40
CA LEU A 116 13.36 -0.15 0.62
C LEU A 116 13.88 -1.27 -0.29
N GLY A 117 13.07 -2.31 -0.50
CA GLY A 117 13.42 -3.35 -1.47
C GLY A 117 13.42 -2.81 -2.90
N TYR A 118 14.27 -3.35 -3.78
CA TYR A 118 14.34 -2.93 -5.18
C TYR A 118 13.00 -3.13 -5.90
N THR A 119 12.33 -4.26 -5.68
CA THR A 119 11.02 -4.56 -6.26
C THR A 119 9.94 -3.59 -5.79
N GLU A 120 9.88 -3.31 -4.48
CA GLU A 120 8.98 -2.33 -3.88
C GLU A 120 9.21 -0.93 -4.45
N GLY A 121 10.49 -0.54 -4.60
CA GLY A 121 10.88 0.70 -5.25
C GLY A 121 10.39 0.76 -6.69
N LEU A 122 10.62 -0.28 -7.49
CA LEU A 122 10.20 -0.34 -8.89
C LEU A 122 8.68 -0.17 -9.05
N TYR A 123 7.87 -0.83 -8.21
CA TYR A 123 6.41 -0.65 -8.23
C TYR A 123 6.01 0.79 -7.90
N PHE A 124 6.68 1.41 -6.92
CA PHE A 124 6.42 2.79 -6.58
C PHE A 124 6.82 3.76 -7.71
N LEU A 125 7.97 3.54 -8.34
CA LEU A 125 8.43 4.35 -9.47
C LEU A 125 7.44 4.27 -10.64
N ALA A 126 7.00 3.06 -10.99
CA ALA A 126 6.01 2.86 -12.04
C ALA A 126 4.68 3.57 -11.72
N PHE A 127 4.26 3.55 -10.45
CA PHE A 127 3.06 4.26 -9.99
C PHE A 127 3.20 5.79 -10.14
N VAL A 128 4.32 6.37 -9.72
CA VAL A 128 4.58 7.80 -9.90
C VAL A 128 4.67 8.18 -11.37
N GLU A 129 5.30 7.34 -12.19
CA GLU A 129 5.46 7.57 -13.62
C GLU A 129 4.10 7.57 -14.35
N ASP A 130 3.15 6.71 -13.96
CA ASP A 130 1.78 6.75 -14.48
C ASP A 130 1.10 8.09 -14.17
N MET A 131 1.28 8.62 -12.97
CA MET A 131 0.73 9.93 -12.58
C MET A 131 1.33 11.07 -13.40
N VAL A 132 2.66 11.07 -13.60
CA VAL A 132 3.34 12.09 -14.44
C VAL A 132 2.81 12.05 -15.87
N LYS A 133 2.68 10.86 -16.47
CA LYS A 133 2.13 10.70 -17.82
C LYS A 133 0.71 11.23 -17.93
N ARG A 134 -0.14 11.01 -16.92
CA ARG A 134 -1.51 11.56 -16.88
C ARG A 134 -1.52 13.08 -16.82
N ILE A 135 -0.65 13.68 -16.02
CA ILE A 135 -0.52 15.14 -15.90
C ILE A 135 -0.07 15.75 -17.24
N GLU A 136 0.97 15.19 -17.85
CA GLU A 136 1.48 15.65 -19.15
C GLU A 136 0.43 15.52 -20.25
N TYR A 137 -0.31 14.41 -20.25
CA TYR A 137 -1.40 14.20 -21.18
C TYR A 137 -2.51 15.26 -21.01
N ALA A 138 -2.95 15.50 -19.78
CA ALA A 138 -3.96 16.52 -19.49
C ALA A 138 -3.49 17.93 -19.88
N ARG A 139 -2.21 18.25 -19.68
CA ARG A 139 -1.60 19.50 -20.14
C ARG A 139 -1.65 19.62 -21.67
N SER A 140 -1.14 18.62 -22.39
CA SER A 140 -1.12 18.61 -23.85
C SER A 140 -2.53 18.71 -24.44
N VAL A 141 -3.52 18.02 -23.86
CA VAL A 141 -4.91 18.14 -24.31
C VAL A 141 -5.47 19.53 -24.08
N SER A 142 -5.12 20.18 -22.96
CA SER A 142 -5.55 21.55 -22.68
C SER A 142 -4.95 22.55 -23.66
N GLU A 143 -3.66 22.41 -23.96
CA GLU A 143 -2.95 23.23 -24.95
C GLU A 143 -3.59 23.06 -26.34
N ASN A 144 -3.72 21.81 -26.81
CA ASN A 144 -4.34 21.50 -28.11
C ASN A 144 -5.78 22.01 -28.20
N PHE A 145 -6.57 21.87 -27.14
CA PHE A 145 -7.93 22.40 -27.11
C PHE A 145 -7.95 23.93 -27.26
N MET A 146 -7.08 24.62 -26.52
CA MET A 146 -7.02 26.08 -26.55
C MET A 146 -6.53 26.61 -27.90
N GLU A 147 -5.57 25.95 -28.54
CA GLU A 147 -5.13 26.28 -29.90
C GLU A 147 -6.26 26.11 -30.92
N LEU A 148 -6.94 24.95 -30.88
CA LEU A 148 -8.02 24.61 -31.80
C LEU A 148 -9.23 25.52 -31.61
N PHE A 149 -9.56 25.83 -30.35
CA PHE A 149 -10.59 26.81 -30.00
C PHE A 149 -10.22 28.21 -30.49
N SER A 150 -8.98 28.66 -30.29
CA SER A 150 -8.54 29.99 -30.74
C SER A 150 -8.56 30.12 -32.26
N ALA A 151 -8.17 29.06 -32.98
CA ALA A 151 -8.22 29.03 -34.44
C ALA A 151 -9.66 29.13 -34.99
N PHE A 152 -10.63 28.52 -34.32
CA PHE A 152 -12.04 28.64 -34.70
C PHE A 152 -12.69 29.95 -34.25
N MET A 153 -12.05 30.68 -33.34
CA MET A 153 -12.50 31.98 -32.86
C MET A 153 -11.78 33.14 -33.57
N GLU A 154 -11.04 32.90 -34.65
CA GLU A 154 -10.32 33.95 -35.39
C GLU A 154 -11.26 35.05 -35.91
N ASP A 155 -12.47 34.66 -36.33
CA ASP A 155 -13.52 35.57 -36.81
C ASP A 155 -14.54 35.97 -35.71
N ASP A 156 -14.24 35.68 -34.43
CA ASP A 156 -15.11 35.88 -33.25
C ASP A 156 -16.49 35.16 -33.32
N ILE A 157 -16.72 34.32 -34.34
CA ILE A 157 -17.98 33.60 -34.57
C ILE A 157 -17.70 32.11 -34.67
N LEU A 158 -18.30 31.33 -33.78
CA LEU A 158 -18.22 29.87 -33.85
C LEU A 158 -19.31 29.30 -34.76
N THR A 159 -18.93 28.82 -35.94
CA THR A 159 -19.89 28.20 -36.88
C THR A 159 -20.41 26.86 -36.37
N GLU A 160 -21.55 26.40 -36.91
CA GLU A 160 -22.12 25.08 -36.56
C GLU A 160 -21.14 23.93 -36.84
N ASN A 161 -20.39 24.01 -37.94
CA ASN A 161 -19.39 23.00 -38.30
C ASN A 161 -18.21 22.97 -37.30
N GLU A 162 -17.74 24.12 -36.84
CA GLU A 162 -16.67 24.24 -35.84
C GLU A 162 -17.11 23.79 -34.46
N TYR A 163 -18.34 24.16 -34.08
CA TYR A 163 -18.98 23.66 -32.87
C TYR A 163 -19.07 22.13 -32.83
N LEU A 164 -19.49 21.50 -33.94
CA LEU A 164 -19.53 20.04 -34.05
C LEU A 164 -18.13 19.41 -33.95
N LYS A 165 -17.12 20.02 -34.57
CA LYS A 165 -15.72 19.56 -34.45
C LYS A 165 -15.20 19.65 -33.02
N LEU A 166 -15.49 20.73 -32.29
CA LEU A 166 -15.13 20.89 -30.88
C LEU A 166 -15.84 19.86 -30.00
N LYS A 167 -17.14 19.63 -30.21
CA LYS A 167 -17.90 18.58 -29.50
C LYS A 167 -17.34 17.18 -29.78
N GLN A 168 -16.97 16.89 -31.03
CA GLN A 168 -16.38 15.61 -31.41
C GLN A 168 -15.00 15.42 -30.74
N PHE A 169 -14.15 16.45 -30.76
CA PHE A 169 -12.88 16.44 -30.05
C PHE A 169 -13.08 16.18 -28.55
N LEU A 170 -13.98 16.91 -27.89
CA LEU A 170 -14.33 16.72 -26.48
C LEU A 170 -14.79 15.28 -26.20
N HIS A 171 -15.61 14.71 -27.08
CA HIS A 171 -16.07 13.33 -26.94
C HIS A 171 -14.90 12.33 -26.98
N THR A 172 -13.93 12.52 -27.87
CA THR A 172 -12.76 11.65 -28.00
C THR A 172 -11.85 11.67 -26.76
N ILE A 173 -11.74 12.83 -26.09
CA ILE A 173 -10.86 12.99 -24.93
C ILE A 173 -11.55 12.76 -23.58
N ARG A 174 -12.89 12.59 -23.54
CA ARG A 174 -13.68 12.50 -22.29
C ARG A 174 -13.13 11.54 -21.24
N HIS A 175 -12.66 10.36 -21.65
CA HIS A 175 -12.17 9.32 -20.75
C HIS A 175 -10.69 9.48 -20.37
N LYS A 176 -10.01 10.48 -20.93
CA LYS A 176 -8.57 10.68 -20.83
C LYS A 176 -8.17 11.92 -20.05
N ILE A 177 -9.13 12.78 -19.71
CA ILE A 177 -8.93 13.99 -18.92
C ILE A 177 -9.77 13.97 -17.64
N PRO A 178 -9.40 14.76 -16.61
CA PRO A 178 -10.22 14.90 -15.41
C PRO A 178 -11.65 15.39 -15.73
N PRO A 179 -12.68 14.91 -15.00
CA PRO A 179 -14.08 15.29 -15.24
C PRO A 179 -14.31 16.81 -15.17
N ASP A 180 -13.71 17.48 -14.19
CA ASP A 180 -13.87 18.92 -14.00
C ASP A 180 -13.32 19.73 -15.18
N LEU A 181 -12.19 19.29 -15.74
CA LEU A 181 -11.58 19.91 -16.92
C LEU A 181 -12.47 19.73 -18.15
N TYR A 182 -13.05 18.53 -18.32
CA TYR A 182 -14.00 18.26 -19.40
C TYR A 182 -15.23 19.18 -19.31
N GLU A 183 -15.80 19.34 -18.10
CA GLU A 183 -16.95 20.22 -17.90
C GLU A 183 -16.61 21.68 -18.22
N GLN A 184 -15.43 22.15 -17.82
CA GLN A 184 -14.98 23.51 -18.15
C GLN A 184 -14.90 23.74 -19.66
N PHE A 185 -14.30 22.81 -20.41
CA PHE A 185 -14.24 22.93 -21.86
C PHE A 185 -15.63 22.84 -22.50
N SER A 186 -16.47 21.91 -22.05
CA SER A 186 -17.83 21.78 -22.55
C SER A 186 -18.64 23.07 -22.35
N ARG A 187 -18.58 23.65 -21.15
CA ARG A 187 -19.26 24.92 -20.85
C ARG A 187 -18.71 26.07 -21.68
N LYS A 188 -17.40 26.13 -21.92
CA LYS A 188 -16.78 27.17 -22.76
C LYS A 188 -17.26 27.08 -24.20
N VAL A 189 -17.31 25.88 -24.78
CA VAL A 189 -17.83 25.67 -26.15
C VAL A 189 -19.31 26.02 -26.24
N GLU A 190 -20.12 25.56 -25.28
CA GLU A 190 -21.57 25.81 -25.27
C GLU A 190 -21.91 27.29 -25.11
N SER A 191 -21.29 27.98 -24.15
CA SER A 191 -21.53 29.41 -23.92
C SER A 191 -21.13 30.27 -25.12
N THR A 192 -20.02 29.94 -25.78
CA THR A 192 -19.57 30.70 -26.96
C THR A 192 -20.52 30.50 -28.14
N TYR A 193 -21.00 29.28 -28.36
CA TYR A 193 -21.97 28.99 -29.42
C TYR A 193 -23.33 29.64 -29.19
N THR A 194 -23.82 29.69 -27.95
CA THR A 194 -25.10 30.33 -27.65
C THR A 194 -25.04 31.85 -27.79
N ILE A 195 -23.92 32.48 -27.39
CA ILE A 195 -23.69 33.92 -27.56
C ILE A 195 -23.57 34.29 -29.04
N GLY A 196 -22.86 33.49 -29.85
CA GLY A 196 -22.72 33.74 -31.29
C GLY A 196 -24.04 33.61 -32.08
N ARG A 197 -25.10 33.06 -31.47
CA ARG A 197 -26.41 32.86 -32.10
C ARG A 197 -27.47 33.87 -31.63
N SER A 198 -27.18 34.67 -30.60
CA SER A 198 -28.02 35.75 -30.08
C SER A 198 -27.64 37.09 -30.69
#